data_AF-A0A9E5GRG9-F1
#
_entry.id   AF-A0A9E5GRG9-F1
#
_cell.length_a   1.000
_cell.length_b   1.000
_cell.length_c   1.000
_cell.angle_alpha   90.00
_cell.angle_beta   90.00
_cell.angle_gamma   90.00
#
_symmetry.space_group_name_H-M   'P 1'
#
loop_
_entity.id
_entity.type
_entity.pdbx_description
1 polymer ?
#
loop_
_entity_poly.entity_id
_entity_poly.type
_entity_poly.pdbx_seq_one_letter_code
_entity_poly.pdbx_strand_id
1 'polypeptide(L)' 'MGALSFEEKKKMGSVLSEAKTTLTDAYESKERKLSMEGINQKLNEDLIDISLDGKPLDQGSYSVLALVRREIEEVYK' A
#
# COMPACT_ATOMS: atom_id res chain seq x y z
N MET A 1 40.83 6.21 -18.08
CA MET A 1 40.89 7.65 -17.78
C MET A 1 42.34 8.11 -17.52
N GLY A 2 43.24 8.01 -18.50
CA GLY A 2 44.69 8.21 -18.29
C GLY A 2 45.24 9.59 -18.65
N ALA A 3 44.59 10.34 -19.55
CA ALA A 3 45.26 11.40 -20.31
C ALA A 3 44.74 12.84 -20.08
N LEU A 4 44.16 13.14 -18.92
CA LEU A 4 43.58 14.46 -18.60
C LEU A 4 44.28 15.11 -17.41
N SER A 5 44.43 16.44 -17.45
CA SER A 5 44.97 17.25 -16.35
C SER A 5 44.10 17.14 -15.10
N PHE A 6 44.65 17.44 -13.92
CA PHE A 6 43.97 17.29 -12.63
C PHE A 6 42.66 18.10 -12.55
N GLU A 7 42.63 19.29 -13.17
CA GLU A 7 41.42 20.14 -13.24
C GLU A 7 40.37 19.58 -14.20
N GLU A 8 40.79 19.04 -15.34
CA GLU A 8 39.90 18.46 -16.35
C GLU A 8 39.29 17.15 -15.86
N LYS A 9 40.06 16.33 -15.13
CA LYS A 9 39.55 15.14 -14.43
C LYS A 9 38.47 15.48 -13.41
N LYS A 10 38.60 16.59 -12.68
CA LYS A 10 37.60 17.04 -11.70
C LYS A 10 36.31 17.49 -12.37
N LYS A 11 36.39 18.31 -13.43
CA LYS A 11 35.22 18.71 -14.23
C LYS A 11 34.53 17.51 -14.87
N MET A 12 35.30 16.63 -15.51
CA MET A 12 34.76 15.45 -16.18
C MET A 12 34.16 14.45 -15.18
N GLY A 13 34.76 14.30 -14.00
CA GLY A 13 34.21 13.48 -12.92
C GLY A 13 32.87 14.00 -12.38
N SER A 14 32.72 15.33 -12.27
CA SER A 14 31.46 15.96 -11.90
C SER A 14 30.36 15.68 -12.91
N VAL A 15 30.65 15.90 -14.20
CA VAL A 15 29.71 15.64 -15.30
C VAL A 15 29.33 14.16 -15.38
N LEU A 16 30.30 13.26 -15.17
CA LEU A 16 30.04 11.82 -15.16
C LEU A 16 29.17 11.40 -13.97
N SER A 17 29.39 12.02 -12.80
CA SER A 17 28.59 11.79 -11.61
C SER A 17 27.16 12.27 -11.82
N GLU A 18 26.95 13.48 -12.33
CA GLU A 18 25.63 14.02 -12.66
C GLU A 18 24.92 13.14 -13.71
N ALA A 19 25.62 12.72 -14.76
CA ALA A 19 25.07 11.81 -15.77
C ALA A 19 24.66 10.46 -15.16
N LYS A 20 25.45 9.92 -14.22
CA LYS A 20 25.10 8.68 -13.53
C LYS A 20 23.89 8.86 -12.62
N THR A 21 23.83 9.94 -11.86
CA THR A 21 22.71 10.24 -10.95
C THR A 21 21.42 10.43 -11.75
N THR A 22 21.43 11.26 -12.78
CA THR A 22 20.25 11.49 -13.63
C THR A 22 19.74 10.22 -14.30
N LEU A 23 20.65 9.35 -14.78
CA LEU A 23 20.27 8.06 -15.34
C LEU A 23 19.65 7.14 -14.28
N THR A 24 20.24 7.09 -13.08
CA THR A 24 19.76 6.28 -11.95
C THR A 24 18.37 6.75 -11.52
N ASP A 25 18.18 8.05 -11.34
CA ASP A 25 16.90 8.65 -10.94
C ASP A 25 15.80 8.38 -11.97
N ALA A 26 16.12 8.51 -13.26
CA ALA A 26 15.18 8.23 -14.34
C ALA A 26 14.80 6.75 -14.40
N TYR A 27 15.78 5.85 -14.20
CA TYR A 27 15.56 4.42 -14.13
C TYR A 27 14.65 4.05 -12.96
N GLU A 28 14.99 4.48 -11.74
CA GLU A 28 14.20 4.19 -10.55
C GLU A 28 12.79 4.78 -10.63
N SER A 29 12.65 5.99 -11.16
CA SER A 29 11.34 6.61 -11.37
C SER A 29 10.46 5.77 -12.29
N LYS A 30 11.05 5.23 -13.37
CA LYS A 30 10.32 4.39 -14.32
C LYS A 30 10.00 3.01 -13.74
N GLU A 31 10.93 2.41 -13.01
CA GLU A 31 10.72 1.16 -12.30
C GLU A 31 9.58 1.28 -11.27
N ARG A 32 9.60 2.34 -10.47
CA ARG A 32 8.53 2.64 -9.50
C ARG A 32 7.17 2.80 -10.18
N LYS A 33 7.11 3.51 -11.31
CA LYS A 33 5.87 3.69 -12.08
C LYS A 33 5.31 2.35 -12.58
N LEU A 34 6.16 1.54 -13.23
CA LEU A 34 5.74 0.24 -13.77
C LEU A 34 5.32 -0.72 -12.64
N SER A 35 6.01 -0.69 -11.51
CA SER A 35 5.64 -1.47 -10.33
C SER A 35 4.28 -1.05 -9.78
N MET A 36 4.03 0.25 -9.62
CA MET A 36 2.73 0.76 -9.18
C MET A 36 1.62 0.45 -10.17
N GLU A 37 1.87 0.57 -11.48
CA GLU A 37 0.91 0.19 -12.52
C GLU A 37 0.55 -1.29 -12.43
N GLY A 38 1.54 -2.18 -12.26
CA GLY A 38 1.30 -3.61 -12.09
C GLY A 38 0.55 -3.96 -10.80
N ILE A 39 0.83 -3.27 -9.69
CA ILE A 39 0.07 -3.43 -8.44
C ILE A 39 -1.38 -2.98 -8.63
N ASN A 40 -1.58 -1.80 -9.23
CA ASN A 40 -2.93 -1.24 -9.46
C ASN A 40 -3.75 -2.08 -10.42
N GLN A 41 -3.14 -2.70 -11.44
CA GLN A 41 -3.83 -3.65 -12.31
C GLN A 41 -4.38 -4.84 -11.51
N LYS A 42 -3.56 -5.46 -10.66
CA LYS A 42 -3.99 -6.56 -9.79
C LYS A 42 -5.10 -6.15 -8.82
N LEU A 43 -4.97 -4.97 -8.21
CA LEU A 43 -6.01 -4.43 -7.31
C LEU A 43 -7.35 -4.18 -8.01
N ASN A 44 -7.31 -3.76 -9.28
CA ASN A 44 -8.53 -3.59 -10.08
C ASN A 44 -9.18 -4.93 -10.45
N GLU A 45 -8.39 -5.97 -10.70
CA GLU A 45 -8.89 -7.33 -10.94
C GLU A 45 -9.54 -7.91 -9.67
N ASP A 46 -8.98 -7.63 -8.50
CA ASP A 46 -9.46 -8.11 -7.20
C ASP A 46 -10.53 -7.20 -6.56
N LEU A 47 -11.16 -6.32 -7.34
CA LEU A 47 -12.18 -5.40 -6.84
C LEU A 47 -13.47 -6.17 -6.54
N ILE A 48 -13.78 -6.29 -5.24
CA ILE A 48 -14.99 -6.96 -4.74
C ILE A 48 -15.99 -5.95 -4.16
N ASP A 49 -17.28 -6.25 -4.27
CA ASP A 49 -18.33 -5.50 -3.59
C ASP A 49 -18.33 -5.82 -2.09
N ILE A 50 -17.96 -4.83 -1.28
CA ILE A 50 -17.86 -4.93 0.18
C ILE A 50 -19.24 -4.91 0.88
N SER A 51 -20.31 -4.58 0.17
CA SER A 51 -21.67 -4.53 0.73
C SER A 51 -22.39 -5.88 0.73
N LEU A 52 -21.82 -6.87 0.03
CA LEU A 52 -22.36 -8.22 0.01
C LEU A 52 -22.29 -8.84 1.39
N ASP A 53 -23.37 -9.52 1.78
CA ASP A 53 -23.43 -10.25 3.03
C ASP A 53 -22.27 -11.26 3.10
N GLY A 54 -21.44 -11.10 4.13
CA GLY A 54 -20.39 -12.05 4.44
C GLY A 54 -20.97 -13.39 4.88
N LYS A 55 -20.08 -14.37 5.13
CA LYS A 55 -20.51 -15.61 5.77
C LYS A 55 -21.03 -15.29 7.17
N PRO A 56 -22.30 -15.60 7.48
CA PRO A 56 -22.84 -15.30 8.80
C PRO A 56 -22.10 -16.14 9.84
N LEU A 57 -21.63 -15.46 10.89
CA LEU A 57 -21.18 -16.11 12.11
C LEU A 57 -22.38 -16.28 13.02
N ASP A 58 -22.49 -17.44 13.65
CA ASP A 58 -23.50 -17.64 14.69
C ASP A 58 -23.16 -16.75 15.89
N GLN A 59 -24.03 -15.79 16.18
CA GLN A 59 -23.88 -14.87 17.31
C GLN A 59 -24.45 -15.45 18.60
N GLY A 60 -25.12 -16.61 18.54
CA GLY A 60 -25.91 -17.14 19.63
C GLY A 60 -27.14 -16.26 19.91
N SER A 61 -28.04 -16.77 20.75
CA SER A 61 -29.19 -15.99 21.22
C SER A 61 -29.48 -16.31 22.68
N TYR A 62 -30.07 -15.34 23.38
CA TYR A 62 -30.63 -15.62 24.69
C TYR A 62 -31.90 -16.46 24.56
N SER A 63 -32.08 -17.40 25.49
CA SER A 63 -33.38 -18.02 25.68
C SER A 63 -34.44 -16.96 25.97
N VAL A 64 -35.66 -17.19 25.52
CA VAL A 64 -36.81 -16.27 25.71
C VAL A 64 -37.00 -15.91 27.19
N LEU A 65 -36.82 -16.88 28.10
CA LEU A 65 -36.93 -16.63 29.56
C LEU A 65 -35.87 -15.63 30.07
N ALA A 66 -34.66 -15.69 29.51
CA ALA A 66 -33.58 -14.79 29.90
C ALA A 66 -33.81 -13.37 29.37
N LEU A 67 -34.43 -13.22 28.19
CA LEU A 67 -34.83 -11.92 27.65
C LEU A 67 -35.91 -11.29 28.52
N VAL A 68 -37.01 -12.01 28.79
CA VAL A 68 -38.14 -11.52 29.60
C VAL A 68 -37.68 -11.12 31.00
N ARG A 69 -36.81 -11.93 31.63
CA ARG A 69 -36.25 -11.59 32.94
C ARG A 69 -35.48 -10.27 32.90
N ARG A 70 -34.62 -10.06 31.89
CA ARG A 70 -33.80 -8.84 31.77
C ARG A 70 -34.65 -7.61 31.51
N GLU A 71 -35.65 -7.72 30.64
CA GLU A 71 -36.61 -6.63 30.39
C GLU A 71 -37.29 -6.20 31.70
N ILE A 72 -37.73 -7.16 32.52
CA ILE A 72 -38.31 -6.86 33.84
C ILE A 72 -37.26 -6.21 34.75
N GLU A 73 -36.04 -6.75 34.84
CA GLU A 73 -34.96 -6.15 35.65
C GLU A 73 -34.63 -4.70 35.25
N GLU A 74 -34.67 -4.36 33.95
CA GLU A 74 -34.46 -2.99 33.46
C GLU A 74 -35.59 -2.03 33.85
N VAL A 75 -36.85 -2.49 33.85
CA VAL A 75 -38.00 -1.67 34.26
C VAL A 75 -37.95 -1.26 35.73
N TYR A 76 -37.37 -2.11 36.59
CA TYR A 76 -37.30 -1.88 38.03
C TYR A 76 -35.95 -1.33 38.52
N LYS A 77 -35.05 -0.95 37.61
CA LYS A 77 -33.75 -0.34 37.91
C LYS A 77 -33.84 1.18 38.05
#